data_AF-A0A7S0KCF5-F1
#
_entry.id   AF-A0A7S0KCF5-F1
#
_cell.length_a   1.000
_cell.length_b   1.000
_cell.length_c   1.000
_cell.angle_alpha   90.00
_cell.angle_beta   90.00
_cell.angle_gamma   90.00
#
_symmetry.space_group_name_H-M   'P 1'
#
loop_
_entity.id
_entity.type
_entity.pdbx_description
1 polymer ?
#
loop_
_entity_poly.entity_id
_entity_poly.type
_entity_poly.pdbx_seq_one_letter_code
_entity_poly.pdbx_strand_id
1 'polypeptide(L)'
;VINGSPVMRFVSTRGGVPPATFVDALLTGAPLDGGSFVPHAIPKVAIKPLRELAFEPLATELLSLFIVDADDGFDRECVREVVREALQSYAHADIAPVVRVRGKSTHVCELFHGATLSAEDASMQITMRLIERALVKRGRRANVVCSTTGEAGGALASASSGLKTMDAWIVYPGDDGGVSEAQEREMTCHVEDNVHPVKVSACPDGMSDIDAVVGALMRDEAFRMEHGLVCVNSCNVARVLSYIPVFFYAYSRVVSKEEYGREVVFSVPSSAFGYEFAGHVARMMGLPIAVVCACNPNGAAHRVIELGELYKTDLVHTSSSALDIVVPENIWRSLYYALGENPLILSDLQDDFDVDGEVVLPPKVMRELSTVFKSAVVDETMLLRAIKREEASGYLPCPQTALAIAALDMVKGLPAGAPIVALGVSHPSKFPDVIQRAVPSAVDSPASHHPTVDAMAGLFHRRRMCALEQLERSLRRDIPAVTKLRKPAPVRIERSLLDRSQFAALARSSKRFGWLDFDNPVVSIAAAVVIAIWAAVTSPANDSSARESARLKRESERRARREAAQKSKDVKAKAKADAKAEKQRLRALAKASKTPEVPVDPLAGIRPLVYARSRSGPRLPNPHFELNGYRNLTK
;
A
#
# COMPACT_ATOMS: atom_id res chain seq x y z
N VAL A 1 6.09 15.43 22.54
CA VAL A 1 7.46 14.85 22.52
C VAL A 1 7.56 13.87 23.67
N ILE A 2 7.77 12.58 23.41
CA ILE A 2 8.18 11.67 24.48
C ILE A 2 9.62 12.10 24.86
N ASN A 3 9.76 12.65 26.08
CA ASN A 3 11.00 12.95 26.79
C ASN A 3 11.91 14.12 26.35
N GLY A 4 11.44 15.07 25.54
CA GLY A 4 12.25 16.27 25.24
C GLY A 4 13.62 15.99 24.62
N SER A 5 13.82 14.79 24.06
CA SER A 5 15.06 14.42 23.37
C SER A 5 15.23 15.33 22.14
N PRO A 6 16.41 15.93 21.95
CA PRO A 6 16.69 16.75 20.77
C PRO A 6 16.83 15.93 19.48
N VAL A 7 16.71 14.60 19.56
CA VAL A 7 16.81 13.68 18.42
C VAL A 7 15.77 12.55 18.54
N MET A 8 15.04 12.30 17.46
CA MET A 8 14.19 11.14 17.28
C MET A 8 14.98 9.99 16.64
N ARG A 9 14.86 8.78 17.19
CA ARG A 9 15.56 7.60 16.67
C ARG A 9 14.63 6.70 15.86
N PHE A 10 15.20 6.08 14.83
CA PHE A 10 14.53 5.12 13.96
C PHE A 10 15.27 3.79 14.00
N VAL A 11 14.54 2.70 14.13
CA VAL A 11 15.09 1.34 14.16
C VAL A 11 14.65 0.56 12.93
N SER A 12 15.46 -0.41 12.51
CA SER A 12 15.04 -1.35 11.46
C SER A 12 14.10 -2.39 12.05
N THR A 13 13.05 -2.74 11.30
CA THR A 13 12.16 -3.86 11.62
C THR A 13 12.88 -5.20 11.75
N ARG A 14 14.07 -5.36 11.17
CA ARG A 14 14.90 -6.58 11.28
C ARG A 14 16.00 -6.48 12.33
N GLY A 15 16.20 -5.30 12.91
CA GLY A 15 17.19 -5.06 13.99
C GLY A 15 18.64 -5.34 13.60
N GLY A 16 18.95 -5.47 12.31
CA GLY A 16 20.29 -5.78 11.82
C GLY A 16 21.19 -4.56 11.64
N VAL A 17 20.69 -3.36 11.96
CA VAL A 17 21.42 -2.09 11.89
C VAL A 17 21.21 -1.26 13.17
N PRO A 18 22.18 -0.41 13.56
CA PRO A 18 22.03 0.50 14.69
C PRO A 18 20.85 1.48 14.53
N PRO A 19 20.30 2.04 15.63
CA PRO A 19 19.30 3.09 15.56
C PRO A 19 19.82 4.33 14.80
N ALA A 20 19.11 4.72 13.75
CA ALA A 20 19.40 5.90 12.94
C ALA A 20 18.79 7.16 13.54
N THR A 21 19.38 8.32 13.25
CA THR A 21 18.71 9.62 13.40
C THR A 21 17.59 9.76 12.37
N PHE A 22 16.77 10.82 12.44
CA PHE A 22 15.77 11.07 11.40
C PHE A 22 16.44 11.30 10.03
N VAL A 23 17.47 12.15 9.97
CA VAL A 23 18.09 12.50 8.68
C VAL A 23 18.82 11.30 8.08
N ASP A 24 19.45 10.46 8.89
CA ASP A 24 20.10 9.26 8.37
C ASP A 24 19.08 8.23 7.87
N ALA A 25 17.95 8.05 8.57
CA ALA A 25 16.87 7.20 8.08
C ALA A 25 16.26 7.74 6.77
N LEU A 26 16.08 9.07 6.68
CA LEU A 26 15.57 9.78 5.50
C LEU A 26 16.46 9.58 4.27
N LEU A 27 17.77 9.81 4.43
CA LEU A 27 18.75 9.74 3.34
C LEU A 27 19.18 8.29 3.02
N THR A 28 19.01 7.36 3.96
CA THR A 28 19.20 5.94 3.68
C THR A 28 18.00 5.37 2.91
N GLY A 29 16.78 5.81 3.22
CA GLY A 29 15.55 5.26 2.66
C GLY A 29 15.25 3.87 3.24
N ALA A 30 15.95 2.84 2.76
CA ALA A 30 15.82 1.46 3.22
C ALA A 30 17.14 0.91 3.83
N PRO A 31 17.09 0.30 5.03
CA PRO A 31 18.26 -0.28 5.69
C PRO A 31 18.78 -1.53 4.96
N LEU A 32 20.09 -1.83 5.06
CA LEU A 32 20.71 -2.95 4.34
C LEU A 32 20.47 -4.34 4.93
N ASP A 33 19.94 -4.42 6.15
CA ASP A 33 19.42 -5.68 6.65
C ASP A 33 18.17 -6.14 5.86
N GLY A 34 17.64 -5.31 4.96
CA GLY A 34 16.46 -5.60 4.14
C GLY A 34 15.15 -5.32 4.89
N GLY A 35 15.22 -4.72 6.07
CA GLY A 35 14.08 -4.28 6.84
C GLY A 35 13.54 -2.92 6.38
N SER A 36 12.77 -2.30 7.24
CA SER A 36 12.21 -0.96 7.06
C SER A 36 12.48 -0.12 8.30
N PHE A 37 12.74 1.19 8.13
CA PHE A 37 12.81 2.07 9.28
C PHE A 37 11.42 2.34 9.86
N VAL A 38 11.33 2.28 11.18
CA VAL A 38 10.16 2.67 11.98
C VAL A 38 10.62 3.55 13.16
N PRO A 39 9.77 4.48 13.64
CA PRO A 39 10.06 5.25 14.84
C PRO A 39 10.37 4.32 16.03
N HIS A 40 11.42 4.62 16.81
CA HIS A 40 11.73 3.82 17.99
C HIS A 40 10.62 3.89 19.06
N ALA A 41 9.88 4.99 19.10
CA ALA A 41 8.72 5.16 19.97
C ALA A 41 7.61 5.91 19.22
N ILE A 42 6.35 5.53 19.46
CA ILE A 42 5.19 6.23 18.91
C ILE A 42 4.68 7.27 19.92
N PRO A 43 4.75 8.58 19.62
CA PRO A 43 4.25 9.63 20.51
C PRO A 43 2.74 9.53 20.73
N LYS A 44 2.30 9.60 21.99
CA LYS A 44 0.87 9.78 22.31
C LYS A 44 0.48 11.25 22.19
N VAL A 45 -0.71 11.52 21.67
CA VAL A 45 -1.24 12.89 21.52
C VAL A 45 -2.63 13.01 22.12
N ALA A 46 -2.93 14.18 22.69
CA ALA A 46 -4.31 14.56 22.99
C ALA A 46 -4.98 15.01 21.69
N ILE A 47 -6.13 14.42 21.35
CA ILE A 47 -6.84 14.75 20.09
C ILE A 47 -7.54 16.11 20.18
N LYS A 48 -8.07 16.46 21.36
CA LYS A 48 -8.90 17.67 21.56
C LYS A 48 -8.23 18.97 21.10
N PRO A 49 -6.93 19.24 21.36
CA PRO A 49 -6.27 20.45 20.88
C PRO A 49 -6.03 20.48 19.37
N LEU A 50 -5.94 19.32 18.72
CA LEU A 50 -5.58 19.20 17.31
C LEU A 50 -6.77 19.40 16.37
N ARG A 51 -7.99 19.25 16.88
CA ARG A 51 -9.20 19.11 16.07
C ARG A 51 -9.64 20.35 15.30
N GLU A 52 -9.33 21.53 15.81
CA GLU A 52 -9.73 22.80 15.17
C GLU A 52 -8.67 23.30 14.18
N LEU A 53 -7.52 22.60 14.08
CA LEU A 53 -6.43 23.02 13.22
C LEU A 53 -6.79 22.80 11.75
N ALA A 54 -6.40 23.74 10.90
CA ALA A 54 -6.33 23.52 9.45
C ALA A 54 -5.27 22.45 9.12
N PHE A 55 -5.26 21.95 7.89
CA PHE A 55 -4.39 20.85 7.50
C PHE A 55 -2.90 21.16 7.71
N GLU A 56 -2.41 22.33 7.25
CA GLU A 56 -0.99 22.73 7.40
C GLU A 56 -0.52 22.76 8.87
N PRO A 57 -1.17 23.51 9.80
CA PRO A 57 -0.72 23.52 11.19
C PRO A 57 -0.89 22.15 11.86
N LEU A 58 -1.92 21.36 11.52
CA LEU A 58 -2.09 20.01 12.03
C LEU A 58 -0.94 19.08 11.60
N ALA A 59 -0.59 19.11 10.32
CA ALA A 59 0.52 18.34 9.77
C ALA A 59 1.84 18.78 10.41
N THR A 60 2.05 20.08 10.60
CA THR A 60 3.22 20.62 11.31
C THR A 60 3.32 20.04 12.72
N GLU A 61 2.24 20.10 13.52
CA GLU A 61 2.23 19.58 14.89
C GLU A 61 2.55 18.09 14.96
N LEU A 62 1.89 17.28 14.11
CA LEU A 62 2.04 15.82 14.13
C LEU A 62 3.40 15.38 13.62
N LEU A 63 3.88 15.95 12.51
CA LEU A 63 5.16 15.56 11.91
C LEU A 63 6.36 16.01 12.76
N SER A 64 6.25 17.14 13.46
CA SER A 64 7.30 17.62 14.37
C SER A 64 7.52 16.70 15.59
N LEU A 65 6.65 15.72 15.82
CA LEU A 65 6.87 14.70 16.85
C LEU A 65 7.83 13.59 16.39
N PHE A 66 8.00 13.42 15.08
CA PHE A 66 8.84 12.39 14.48
C PHE A 66 10.07 12.96 13.77
N ILE A 67 9.94 14.16 13.19
CA ILE A 67 11.00 14.87 12.48
C ILE A 67 11.72 15.76 13.49
N VAL A 68 12.63 15.14 14.25
CA VAL A 68 13.44 15.82 15.28
C VAL A 68 14.88 15.36 15.12
N ASP A 69 15.74 16.28 14.69
CA ASP A 69 17.17 16.05 14.51
C ASP A 69 17.93 17.37 14.69
N ALA A 70 18.19 17.74 15.95
CA ALA A 70 18.82 19.02 16.27
C ALA A 70 20.20 19.21 15.62
N ASP A 71 20.94 18.12 15.42
CA ASP A 71 22.30 18.16 14.84
C ASP A 71 22.27 18.57 13.36
N ASP A 72 21.29 18.07 12.60
CA ASP A 72 21.05 18.47 11.21
C ASP A 72 20.10 19.68 11.08
N GLY A 73 19.58 20.23 12.19
CA GLY A 73 18.71 21.42 12.19
C GLY A 73 17.25 21.15 11.83
N PHE A 74 16.75 19.95 12.12
CA PHE A 74 15.34 19.59 11.97
C PHE A 74 14.61 19.76 13.29
N ASP A 75 14.01 20.94 13.46
CA ASP A 75 13.09 21.26 14.55
C ASP A 75 11.67 21.54 14.01
N ARG A 76 10.76 21.93 14.91
CA ARG A 76 9.37 22.27 14.54
C ARG A 76 9.29 23.42 13.53
N GLU A 77 10.23 24.36 13.55
CA GLU A 77 10.23 25.49 12.64
C GLU A 77 10.58 25.03 11.22
N CYS A 78 11.64 24.24 11.09
CA CYS A 78 12.01 23.57 9.85
C CYS A 78 10.84 22.77 9.26
N VAL A 79 10.16 21.96 10.09
CA VAL A 79 8.97 21.18 9.66
C VAL A 79 7.84 22.09 9.21
N ARG A 80 7.58 23.20 9.91
CA ARG A 80 6.55 24.17 9.53
C ARG A 80 6.80 24.74 8.14
N GLU A 81 8.04 25.16 7.86
CA GLU A 81 8.41 25.69 6.55
C GLU A 81 8.27 24.63 5.44
N VAL A 82 8.78 23.41 5.69
CA VAL A 82 8.62 22.26 4.77
C VAL A 82 7.16 22.04 4.41
N VAL A 83 6.29 21.94 5.41
CA VAL A 83 4.87 21.64 5.20
C VAL A 83 4.20 22.77 4.44
N ARG A 84 4.46 24.03 4.81
CA ARG A 84 3.91 25.19 4.09
C ARG A 84 4.33 25.19 2.62
N GLU A 85 5.62 25.04 2.34
CA GLU A 85 6.14 25.02 0.97
C GLU A 85 5.61 23.82 0.18
N ALA A 86 5.40 22.66 0.82
CA ALA A 86 4.89 21.46 0.18
C ALA A 86 3.42 21.60 -0.24
N LEU A 87 2.63 22.34 0.54
CA LEU A 87 1.19 22.49 0.33
C LEU A 87 0.82 23.76 -0.45
N GLN A 88 1.78 24.67 -0.70
CA GLN A 88 1.51 25.96 -1.35
C GLN A 88 0.87 25.87 -2.74
N SER A 89 1.10 24.77 -3.47
CA SER A 89 0.61 24.58 -4.84
C SER A 89 -0.73 23.85 -4.91
N TYR A 90 -1.34 23.52 -3.77
CA TYR A 90 -2.64 22.87 -3.74
C TYR A 90 -3.73 23.85 -4.20
N ALA A 91 -4.58 23.38 -5.11
CA ALA A 91 -5.66 24.19 -5.66
C ALA A 91 -6.80 24.44 -4.66
N HIS A 92 -6.98 23.52 -3.69
CA HIS A 92 -8.05 23.58 -2.71
C HIS A 92 -7.55 24.09 -1.35
N ALA A 93 -8.22 25.10 -0.78
CA ALA A 93 -7.80 25.74 0.48
C ALA A 93 -7.73 24.78 1.67
N ASP A 94 -8.65 23.81 1.73
CA ASP A 94 -8.65 22.77 2.78
C ASP A 94 -7.56 21.70 2.61
N ILE A 95 -6.83 21.69 1.48
CA ILE A 95 -5.84 20.68 1.06
C ILE A 95 -6.44 19.29 0.81
N ALA A 96 -7.19 18.77 1.78
CA ALA A 96 -7.80 17.45 1.79
C ALA A 96 -9.31 17.49 2.13
N PRO A 97 -10.16 18.16 1.32
CA PRO A 97 -11.58 18.34 1.65
C PRO A 97 -12.28 17.01 1.91
N VAL A 98 -13.21 17.01 2.88
CA VAL A 98 -13.98 15.83 3.27
C VAL A 98 -15.43 16.02 2.83
N VAL A 99 -15.79 15.35 1.75
CA VAL A 99 -17.10 15.49 1.10
C VAL A 99 -18.01 14.33 1.47
N ARG A 100 -19.30 14.59 1.65
CA ARG A 100 -20.28 13.53 1.93
C ARG A 100 -20.77 12.94 0.61
N VAL A 101 -20.63 11.62 0.44
CA VAL A 101 -20.99 10.94 -0.82
C VAL A 101 -22.19 10.01 -0.69
N ARG A 102 -22.41 9.39 0.48
CA ARG A 102 -23.46 8.37 0.62
C ARG A 102 -24.12 8.38 2.00
N GLY A 103 -25.45 8.46 1.98
CA GLY A 103 -26.27 8.45 3.20
C GLY A 103 -25.88 9.58 4.17
N LYS A 104 -26.12 9.35 5.47
CA LYS A 104 -25.77 10.33 6.52
C LYS A 104 -24.35 10.15 7.08
N SER A 105 -23.62 9.09 6.74
CA SER A 105 -22.39 8.71 7.45
C SER A 105 -21.17 8.41 6.58
N THR A 106 -21.29 8.30 5.24
CA THR A 106 -20.14 7.99 4.38
C THR A 106 -19.61 9.24 3.69
N HIS A 107 -18.32 9.49 3.90
CA HIS A 107 -17.57 10.61 3.37
C HIS A 107 -16.40 10.12 2.52
N VAL A 108 -15.91 10.98 1.64
CA VAL A 108 -14.64 10.82 0.93
C VAL A 108 -13.72 11.94 1.37
N CYS A 109 -12.50 11.62 1.80
CA CYS A 109 -11.44 12.60 1.99
C CYS A 109 -10.63 12.68 0.69
N GLU A 110 -10.79 13.76 -0.06
CA GLU A 110 -10.17 13.93 -1.37
C GLU A 110 -8.72 14.39 -1.21
N LEU A 111 -7.78 13.57 -1.67
CA LEU A 111 -6.34 13.79 -1.50
C LEU A 111 -5.67 14.21 -2.82
N PHE A 112 -6.45 14.50 -3.85
CA PHE A 112 -6.01 14.71 -5.23
C PHE A 112 -6.08 16.18 -5.67
N HIS A 113 -5.93 17.13 -4.75
CA HIS A 113 -5.96 18.58 -5.06
C HIS A 113 -4.56 19.18 -5.21
N GLY A 114 -3.53 18.34 -5.26
CA GLY A 114 -2.13 18.73 -5.47
C GLY A 114 -1.74 18.81 -6.95
N ALA A 115 -0.45 18.97 -7.21
CA ALA A 115 0.09 19.24 -8.55
C ALA A 115 -0.14 18.10 -9.56
N THR A 116 -0.24 16.85 -9.09
CA THR A 116 -0.41 15.65 -9.94
C THR A 116 -1.75 14.96 -9.74
N LEU A 117 -2.66 15.64 -9.03
CA LEU A 117 -3.99 15.15 -8.76
C LEU A 117 -4.00 13.75 -8.13
N SER A 118 -3.07 13.51 -7.20
CA SER A 118 -2.94 12.23 -6.50
C SER A 118 -2.62 12.39 -5.01
N ALA A 119 -2.96 11.39 -4.23
CA ALA A 119 -2.68 11.32 -2.79
C ALA A 119 -1.18 11.26 -2.45
N GLU A 120 -0.33 11.09 -3.45
CA GLU A 120 1.11 11.02 -3.28
C GLU A 120 1.75 12.41 -3.16
N ASP A 121 1.07 13.45 -3.67
CA ASP A 121 1.58 14.81 -3.78
C ASP A 121 2.11 15.35 -2.44
N ALA A 122 1.28 15.42 -1.39
CA ALA A 122 1.69 15.97 -0.11
C ALA A 122 2.89 15.21 0.48
N SER A 123 2.84 13.88 0.49
CA SER A 123 3.90 13.05 1.07
C SER A 123 5.23 13.19 0.33
N MET A 124 5.17 13.26 -1.00
CA MET A 124 6.35 13.37 -1.85
C MET A 124 6.94 14.78 -1.78
N GLN A 125 6.11 15.81 -1.84
CA GLN A 125 6.52 17.21 -1.72
C GLN A 125 7.19 17.49 -0.36
N ILE A 126 6.63 16.96 0.74
CA ILE A 126 7.23 17.03 2.07
C ILE A 126 8.57 16.27 2.09
N THR A 127 8.60 15.03 1.61
CA THR A 127 9.81 14.19 1.63
C THR A 127 10.95 14.81 0.82
N MET A 128 10.68 15.34 -0.38
CA MET A 128 11.73 15.93 -1.23
C MET A 128 12.32 17.19 -0.60
N ARG A 129 11.50 18.04 0.03
CA ARG A 129 11.96 19.23 0.77
C ARG A 129 12.78 18.88 2.00
N LEU A 130 12.43 17.81 2.71
CA LEU A 130 13.22 17.30 3.83
C LEU A 130 14.58 16.79 3.35
N ILE A 131 14.60 15.99 2.27
CA ILE A 131 15.84 15.51 1.67
C ILE A 131 16.70 16.68 1.19
N GLU A 132 16.10 17.66 0.52
CA GLU A 132 16.82 18.85 0.05
C GLU A 132 17.46 19.62 1.20
N ARG A 133 16.71 19.92 2.27
CA ARG A 133 17.24 20.62 3.46
C ARG A 133 18.41 19.85 4.08
N ALA A 134 18.29 18.53 4.21
CA ALA A 134 19.36 17.68 4.71
C ALA A 134 20.60 17.71 3.79
N LEU A 135 20.40 17.63 2.48
CA LEU A 135 21.49 17.67 1.50
C LEU A 135 22.18 19.04 1.46
N VAL A 136 21.42 20.14 1.51
CA VAL A 136 21.98 21.51 1.61
C VAL A 136 22.81 21.64 2.89
N LYS A 137 22.25 21.24 4.04
CA LYS A 137 22.93 21.28 5.34
C LYS A 137 24.26 20.51 5.32
N ARG A 138 24.26 19.32 4.72
CA ARG A 138 25.44 18.45 4.62
C ARG A 138 26.38 18.84 3.46
N GLY A 139 26.01 19.80 2.61
CA GLY A 139 26.77 20.19 1.42
C GLY A 139 26.91 19.05 0.40
N ARG A 140 25.84 18.27 0.21
CA ARG A 140 25.81 17.03 -0.60
C ARG A 140 24.73 17.05 -1.67
N ARG A 141 24.71 16.00 -2.49
CA ARG A 141 23.65 15.69 -3.45
C ARG A 141 23.16 14.25 -3.33
N ALA A 142 22.02 13.94 -3.94
CA ALA A 142 21.54 12.56 -4.06
C ALA A 142 21.07 12.21 -5.48
N ASN A 143 21.14 10.93 -5.82
CA ASN A 143 20.33 10.34 -6.88
C ASN A 143 19.10 9.72 -6.21
N VAL A 144 17.94 10.33 -6.37
CA VAL A 144 16.68 9.77 -5.83
C VAL A 144 16.09 8.82 -6.85
N VAL A 145 15.78 7.59 -6.44
CA VAL A 145 15.29 6.54 -7.35
C VAL A 145 13.87 6.15 -6.94
N CYS A 146 12.97 6.09 -7.92
CA CYS A 146 11.61 5.59 -7.75
C CYS A 146 11.22 4.65 -8.88
N SER A 147 10.76 3.46 -8.50
CA SER A 147 10.08 2.52 -9.37
C SER A 147 8.56 2.72 -9.21
N THR A 148 7.79 2.80 -10.31
CA THR A 148 6.36 3.22 -10.24
C THR A 148 5.50 2.68 -11.38
N THR A 149 4.21 2.48 -11.10
CA THR A 149 3.13 2.24 -12.08
C THR A 149 2.31 3.50 -12.39
N GLY A 150 2.73 4.68 -11.93
CA GLY A 150 2.14 5.96 -12.31
C GLY A 150 2.28 7.04 -11.25
N GLU A 151 1.33 7.11 -10.31
CA GLU A 151 1.10 8.24 -9.39
C GLU A 151 2.36 8.69 -8.64
N ALA A 152 3.11 7.76 -8.01
CA ALA A 152 4.32 8.11 -7.27
C ALA A 152 5.43 8.70 -8.16
N GLY A 153 5.45 8.34 -9.44
CA GLY A 153 6.41 8.85 -10.43
C GLY A 153 6.13 10.29 -10.79
N GLY A 154 4.87 10.60 -11.11
CA GLY A 154 4.41 11.96 -11.36
C GLY A 154 4.68 12.87 -10.17
N ALA A 155 4.31 12.41 -8.97
CA ALA A 155 4.56 13.15 -7.73
C ALA A 155 6.05 13.41 -7.49
N LEU A 156 6.93 12.42 -7.76
CA LEU A 156 8.38 12.61 -7.65
C LEU A 156 8.88 13.61 -8.68
N ALA A 157 8.46 13.49 -9.94
CA ALA A 157 8.86 14.41 -11.00
C ALA A 157 8.50 15.85 -10.63
N SER A 158 7.25 16.07 -10.20
CA SER A 158 6.77 17.38 -9.73
C SER A 158 7.54 17.90 -8.51
N ALA A 159 7.80 17.04 -7.52
CA ALA A 159 8.43 17.45 -6.26
C ALA A 159 9.95 17.65 -6.35
N SER A 160 10.61 17.04 -7.33
CA SER A 160 12.06 17.11 -7.52
C SER A 160 12.49 18.04 -8.64
N SER A 161 11.58 18.41 -9.55
CA SER A 161 11.90 19.25 -10.70
C SER A 161 12.53 20.57 -10.26
N GLY A 162 13.71 20.89 -10.82
CA GLY A 162 14.44 22.11 -10.52
C GLY A 162 15.25 22.10 -9.22
N LEU A 163 15.12 21.06 -8.39
CA LEU A 163 15.90 20.94 -7.16
C LEU A 163 17.37 20.68 -7.48
N LYS A 164 18.23 21.64 -7.14
CA LYS A 164 19.65 21.58 -7.45
C LYS A 164 20.43 20.62 -6.58
N THR A 165 19.84 19.97 -5.59
CA THR A 165 20.54 19.02 -4.72
C THR A 165 20.35 17.57 -5.15
N MET A 166 19.51 17.28 -6.14
CA MET A 166 19.23 15.90 -6.53
C MET A 166 18.96 15.70 -8.01
N ASP A 167 19.14 14.46 -8.44
CA ASP A 167 18.72 13.95 -9.74
C ASP A 167 17.72 12.81 -9.52
N ALA A 168 16.52 12.91 -10.11
CA ALA A 168 15.42 11.99 -9.92
C ALA A 168 15.33 10.97 -11.05
N TRP A 169 15.44 9.69 -10.71
CA TRP A 169 15.38 8.57 -11.64
C TRP A 169 14.04 7.86 -11.46
N ILE A 170 13.16 8.02 -12.45
CA ILE A 170 11.80 7.48 -12.41
C ILE A 170 11.73 6.32 -13.39
N VAL A 171 11.61 5.10 -12.89
CA VAL A 171 11.61 3.88 -13.69
C VAL A 171 10.22 3.28 -13.70
N TYR A 172 9.63 3.13 -14.88
CA TYR A 172 8.24 2.67 -15.03
C TYR A 172 8.11 1.73 -16.23
N PRO A 173 7.16 0.77 -16.18
CA PRO A 173 6.98 -0.17 -17.27
C PRO A 173 6.36 0.53 -18.48
N GLY A 174 6.62 -0.02 -19.66
CA GLY A 174 6.12 0.45 -20.94
C GLY A 174 4.61 0.26 -21.11
N ASP A 175 4.13 0.28 -22.36
CA ASP A 175 2.70 0.29 -22.67
C ASP A 175 1.93 -0.93 -22.12
N ASP A 176 2.62 -2.05 -21.90
CA ASP A 176 2.06 -3.28 -21.30
C ASP A 176 1.92 -3.21 -19.76
N GLY A 177 2.37 -2.11 -19.12
CA GLY A 177 2.61 -2.00 -17.69
C GLY A 177 1.54 -1.30 -16.85
N GLY A 178 0.43 -0.85 -17.46
CA GLY A 178 -0.71 -0.27 -16.74
C GLY A 178 -0.54 1.20 -16.30
N VAL A 179 0.40 1.95 -16.91
CA VAL A 179 0.55 3.40 -16.73
C VAL A 179 -0.36 4.12 -17.73
N SER A 180 -1.28 4.97 -17.28
CA SER A 180 -2.13 5.76 -18.19
C SER A 180 -1.33 6.86 -18.89
N GLU A 181 -1.81 7.34 -20.04
CA GLU A 181 -1.15 8.44 -20.77
C GLU A 181 -0.99 9.70 -19.90
N ALA A 182 -2.02 10.02 -19.10
CA ALA A 182 -1.97 11.15 -18.17
C ALA A 182 -0.85 10.96 -17.12
N GLN A 183 -0.74 9.77 -16.54
CA GLN A 183 0.31 9.45 -15.57
C GLN A 183 1.71 9.45 -16.20
N GLU A 184 1.84 8.96 -17.44
CA GLU A 184 3.11 9.01 -18.15
C GLU A 184 3.56 10.46 -18.41
N ARG A 185 2.63 11.33 -18.83
CA ARG A 185 2.91 12.75 -19.04
C ARG A 185 3.34 13.48 -17.78
N GLU A 186 2.76 13.16 -16.63
CA GLU A 186 3.19 13.71 -15.33
C GLU A 186 4.67 13.42 -15.04
N MET A 187 5.24 12.34 -15.57
CA MET A 187 6.65 11.98 -15.42
C MET A 187 7.53 12.62 -16.51
N THR A 188 7.03 12.80 -17.73
CA THR A 188 7.85 13.08 -18.92
C THR A 188 7.81 14.52 -19.41
N CYS A 189 6.87 15.35 -18.95
CA CYS A 189 6.68 16.71 -19.45
C CYS A 189 7.48 17.80 -18.70
N HIS A 190 8.55 17.44 -17.99
CA HIS A 190 9.41 18.36 -17.24
C HIS A 190 10.59 18.86 -18.10
N VAL A 191 10.89 20.17 -18.04
CA VAL A 191 11.98 20.80 -18.82
C VAL A 191 13.33 20.68 -18.13
N GLU A 192 13.32 20.64 -16.81
CA GLU A 192 14.48 20.67 -15.93
C GLU A 192 15.34 19.43 -16.11
N ASP A 193 16.65 19.57 -16.23
CA ASP A 193 17.56 18.47 -16.61
C ASP A 193 17.80 17.41 -15.51
N ASN A 194 17.23 17.61 -14.32
CA ASN A 194 17.43 16.76 -13.15
C ASN A 194 16.36 15.66 -13.00
N VAL A 195 15.34 15.64 -13.86
CA VAL A 195 14.32 14.59 -13.91
C VAL A 195 14.64 13.60 -15.04
N HIS A 196 14.83 12.33 -14.72
CA HIS A 196 15.26 11.27 -15.63
C HIS A 196 14.23 10.14 -15.71
N PRO A 197 13.16 10.28 -16.52
CA PRO A 197 12.19 9.21 -16.73
C PRO A 197 12.76 8.11 -17.63
N VAL A 198 12.60 6.85 -17.22
CA VAL A 198 13.07 5.64 -17.90
C VAL A 198 11.88 4.70 -18.11
N LYS A 199 11.41 4.64 -19.35
CA LYS A 199 10.36 3.71 -19.80
C LYS A 199 10.98 2.36 -20.13
N VAL A 200 10.50 1.30 -19.49
CA VAL A 200 11.07 -0.04 -19.60
C VAL A 200 10.16 -0.95 -20.43
N SER A 201 10.63 -1.44 -21.58
CA SER A 201 9.90 -2.41 -22.40
C SER A 201 10.21 -3.86 -22.03
N ALA A 202 9.35 -4.78 -22.45
CA ALA A 202 9.49 -6.22 -22.24
C ALA A 202 9.54 -6.62 -20.74
N CYS A 203 8.56 -6.14 -19.97
CA CYS A 203 8.36 -6.51 -18.57
C CYS A 203 7.20 -7.54 -18.46
N PRO A 204 7.45 -8.85 -18.64
CA PRO A 204 6.41 -9.87 -18.58
C PRO A 204 5.66 -9.92 -17.24
N ASP A 205 6.34 -9.61 -16.13
CA ASP A 205 5.77 -9.55 -14.78
C ASP A 205 5.48 -8.10 -14.35
N GLY A 206 5.42 -7.18 -15.32
CA GLY A 206 5.08 -5.78 -15.16
C GLY A 206 6.03 -5.05 -14.21
N MET A 207 5.46 -4.45 -13.15
CA MET A 207 6.23 -3.68 -12.17
C MET A 207 7.24 -4.53 -11.38
N SER A 208 6.92 -5.81 -11.15
CA SER A 208 7.75 -6.72 -10.35
C SER A 208 9.16 -6.88 -10.93
N ASP A 209 9.27 -6.89 -12.26
CA ASP A 209 10.54 -6.96 -12.98
C ASP A 209 11.43 -5.74 -12.69
N ILE A 210 10.82 -4.55 -12.72
CA ILE A 210 11.51 -3.28 -12.45
C ILE A 210 11.92 -3.21 -10.98
N ASP A 211 11.04 -3.58 -10.07
CA ASP A 211 11.32 -3.61 -8.63
C ASP A 211 12.46 -4.59 -8.30
N ALA A 212 12.56 -5.71 -9.01
CA ALA A 212 13.68 -6.64 -8.85
C ALA A 212 15.02 -6.00 -9.22
N VAL A 213 15.08 -5.28 -10.36
CA VAL A 213 16.30 -4.60 -10.83
C VAL A 213 16.65 -3.40 -9.94
N VAL A 214 15.68 -2.53 -9.64
CA VAL A 214 15.89 -1.39 -8.75
C VAL A 214 16.26 -1.88 -7.34
N GLY A 215 15.62 -2.93 -6.85
CA GLY A 215 15.96 -3.57 -5.58
C GLY A 215 17.38 -4.14 -5.56
N ALA A 216 17.86 -4.73 -6.66
CA ALA A 216 19.25 -5.20 -6.76
C ALA A 216 20.24 -4.03 -6.71
N LEU A 217 19.94 -2.94 -7.43
CA LEU A 217 20.73 -1.70 -7.36
C LEU A 217 20.76 -1.13 -5.93
N MET A 218 19.63 -1.20 -5.21
CA MET A 218 19.52 -0.71 -3.84
C MET A 218 20.11 -1.65 -2.78
N ARG A 219 20.44 -2.90 -3.12
CA ARG A 219 21.20 -3.81 -2.25
C ARG A 219 22.71 -3.71 -2.45
N ASP A 220 23.15 -3.07 -3.53
CA ASP A 220 24.57 -2.83 -3.81
C ASP A 220 25.08 -1.64 -2.97
N GLU A 221 25.62 -1.96 -1.80
CA GLU A 221 26.16 -0.99 -0.84
C GLU A 221 27.21 -0.07 -1.48
N ALA A 222 28.16 -0.64 -2.22
CA ALA A 222 29.25 0.10 -2.82
C ALA A 222 28.72 1.12 -3.82
N PHE A 223 27.83 0.68 -4.72
CA PHE A 223 27.22 1.56 -5.72
C PHE A 223 26.36 2.65 -5.07
N ARG A 224 25.58 2.31 -4.03
CA ARG A 224 24.76 3.28 -3.29
C ARG A 224 25.60 4.36 -2.62
N MET A 225 26.70 3.99 -1.98
CA MET A 225 27.58 4.93 -1.29
C MET A 225 28.37 5.80 -2.26
N GLU A 226 28.86 5.24 -3.36
CA GLU A 226 29.65 5.98 -4.34
C GLU A 226 28.82 7.05 -5.06
N HIS A 227 27.55 6.75 -5.34
CA HIS A 227 26.69 7.63 -6.13
C HIS A 227 25.53 8.25 -5.34
N GLY A 228 25.44 8.02 -4.03
CA GLY A 228 24.43 8.65 -3.15
C GLY A 228 22.99 8.30 -3.54
N LEU A 229 22.68 7.02 -3.69
CA LEU A 229 21.33 6.56 -4.07
C LEU A 229 20.38 6.54 -2.87
N VAL A 230 19.27 7.25 -3.01
CA VAL A 230 18.21 7.34 -2.00
C VAL A 230 16.92 6.79 -2.58
N CYS A 231 16.33 5.78 -1.93
CA CYS A 231 15.02 5.27 -2.33
C CYS A 231 13.95 6.20 -1.81
N VAL A 232 13.04 6.62 -2.69
CA VAL A 232 11.93 7.49 -2.34
C VAL A 232 10.58 6.85 -2.64
N ASN A 233 10.52 5.52 -2.84
CA ASN A 233 9.28 4.73 -2.73
C ASN A 233 8.72 4.77 -1.30
N SER A 234 7.56 4.14 -1.07
CA SER A 234 6.94 4.03 0.26
C SER A 234 7.79 3.31 1.31
N CYS A 235 8.93 2.71 0.93
CA CYS A 235 9.95 2.26 1.87
C CYS A 235 10.60 3.42 2.66
N ASN A 236 10.59 4.67 2.16
CA ASN A 236 11.15 5.82 2.87
C ASN A 236 10.25 6.23 4.05
N VAL A 237 10.84 6.33 5.25
CA VAL A 237 10.07 6.57 6.47
C VAL A 237 9.34 7.92 6.49
N ALA A 238 9.89 8.96 5.86
CA ALA A 238 9.24 10.26 5.81
C ALA A 238 7.96 10.24 4.97
N ARG A 239 7.91 9.43 3.90
CA ARG A 239 6.69 9.27 3.09
C ARG A 239 5.54 8.71 3.91
N VAL A 240 5.78 7.60 4.60
CA VAL A 240 4.71 6.94 5.38
C VAL A 240 4.27 7.76 6.59
N LEU A 241 5.18 8.47 7.25
CA LEU A 241 4.80 9.37 8.35
C LEU A 241 3.97 10.56 7.86
N SER A 242 4.23 11.04 6.64
CA SER A 242 3.49 12.16 6.04
C SER A 242 2.02 11.86 5.74
N TYR A 243 1.59 10.60 5.79
CA TYR A 243 0.18 10.21 5.67
C TYR A 243 -0.60 10.33 7.00
N ILE A 244 0.07 10.38 8.15
CA ILE A 244 -0.57 10.44 9.48
C ILE A 244 -1.53 11.65 9.61
N PRO A 245 -1.17 12.88 9.18
CA PRO A 245 -2.05 14.03 9.33
C PRO A 245 -3.42 13.88 8.65
N VAL A 246 -3.52 13.11 7.56
CA VAL A 246 -4.78 12.85 6.85
C VAL A 246 -5.81 12.20 7.78
N PHE A 247 -5.41 11.24 8.60
CA PHE A 247 -6.31 10.54 9.52
C PHE A 247 -6.84 11.48 10.60
N PHE A 248 -5.97 12.26 11.23
CA PHE A 248 -6.38 13.24 12.25
C PHE A 248 -7.27 14.34 11.65
N TYR A 249 -6.91 14.82 10.46
CA TYR A 249 -7.66 15.86 9.76
C TYR A 249 -9.06 15.36 9.43
N ALA A 250 -9.18 14.26 8.69
CA ALA A 250 -10.47 13.73 8.28
C ALA A 250 -11.34 13.29 9.46
N TYR A 251 -10.74 12.73 10.52
CA TYR A 251 -11.44 12.44 11.77
C TYR A 251 -12.09 13.70 12.34
N SER A 252 -11.35 14.82 12.40
CA SER A 252 -11.88 16.08 12.92
C SER A 252 -13.05 16.66 12.11
N ARG A 253 -13.15 16.31 10.82
CA ARG A 253 -14.22 16.80 9.92
C ARG A 253 -15.51 16.00 10.02
N VAL A 254 -15.46 14.75 10.49
CA VAL A 254 -16.62 13.85 10.53
C VAL A 254 -17.13 13.55 11.94
N VAL A 255 -16.44 14.06 12.97
CA VAL A 255 -16.80 13.87 14.38
C VAL A 255 -17.13 15.22 15.01
N SER A 256 -18.34 15.34 15.57
CA SER A 256 -18.79 16.53 16.30
C SER A 256 -18.01 16.74 17.60
N LYS A 257 -18.04 17.96 18.16
CA LYS A 257 -17.29 18.31 19.39
C LYS A 257 -17.69 17.45 20.59
N GLU A 258 -18.94 17.00 20.61
CA GLU A 258 -19.56 16.19 21.65
C GLU A 258 -19.24 14.69 21.49
N GLU A 259 -18.93 14.25 20.27
CA GLU A 259 -18.66 12.84 19.93
C GLU A 259 -17.16 12.50 19.86
N TYR A 260 -16.25 13.41 20.26
CA TYR A 260 -14.82 13.10 20.29
C TYR A 260 -14.52 11.88 21.18
N GLY A 261 -13.80 10.92 20.61
CA GLY A 261 -13.60 9.61 21.22
C GLY A 261 -14.40 8.50 20.53
N ARG A 262 -15.40 8.87 19.73
CA ARG A 262 -16.13 7.93 18.86
C ARG A 262 -15.19 7.35 17.81
N GLU A 263 -15.31 6.04 17.58
CA GLU A 263 -14.53 5.36 16.56
C GLU A 263 -15.02 5.75 15.15
N VAL A 264 -14.07 6.06 14.26
CA VAL A 264 -14.32 6.34 12.83
C VAL A 264 -13.70 5.24 11.99
N VAL A 265 -14.42 4.78 10.97
CA VAL A 265 -13.93 3.76 10.04
C VAL A 265 -13.31 4.44 8.82
N PHE A 266 -12.03 4.19 8.58
CA PHE A 266 -11.33 4.63 7.38
C PHE A 266 -11.27 3.49 6.36
N SER A 267 -11.72 3.71 5.13
CA SER A 267 -11.52 2.77 4.02
C SER A 267 -10.40 3.26 3.14
N VAL A 268 -9.32 2.49 3.10
CA VAL A 268 -8.09 2.82 2.40
C VAL A 268 -7.98 1.93 1.16
N PRO A 269 -7.86 2.48 -0.06
CA PRO A 269 -7.52 1.69 -1.23
C PRO A 269 -6.09 1.15 -1.07
N SER A 270 -5.98 -0.15 -0.84
CA SER A 270 -4.75 -0.81 -0.41
C SER A 270 -3.79 -1.02 -1.56
N SER A 271 -2.62 -0.40 -1.45
CA SER A 271 -1.46 -0.61 -2.32
C SER A 271 -0.31 -1.27 -1.53
N ALA A 272 0.83 -0.59 -1.41
CA ALA A 272 2.00 -1.02 -0.65
C ALA A 272 1.81 -0.98 0.88
N PHE A 273 0.59 -0.74 1.38
CA PHE A 273 0.21 -0.67 2.81
C PHE A 273 0.70 0.60 3.57
N GLY A 274 1.06 1.67 2.84
CA GLY A 274 1.62 2.89 3.42
C GLY A 274 0.59 3.69 4.24
N TYR A 275 -0.59 3.94 3.67
CA TYR A 275 -1.68 4.62 4.38
C TYR A 275 -2.21 3.78 5.54
N GLU A 276 -2.31 2.47 5.37
CA GLU A 276 -2.72 1.54 6.42
C GLU A 276 -1.74 1.56 7.60
N PHE A 277 -0.43 1.55 7.32
CA PHE A 277 0.58 1.71 8.36
C PHE A 277 0.47 3.08 9.05
N ALA A 278 0.24 4.16 8.32
CA ALA A 278 0.02 5.47 8.91
C ALA A 278 -1.25 5.53 9.77
N GLY A 279 -2.33 4.86 9.37
CA GLY A 279 -3.54 4.68 10.18
C GLY A 279 -3.28 3.87 11.45
N HIS A 280 -2.46 2.82 11.36
CA HIS A 280 -2.02 2.05 12.53
C HIS A 280 -1.20 2.91 13.50
N VAL A 281 -0.27 3.72 12.98
CA VAL A 281 0.45 4.70 13.79
C VAL A 281 -0.50 5.72 14.41
N ALA A 282 -1.43 6.30 13.66
CA ALA A 282 -2.41 7.25 14.19
C ALA A 282 -3.26 6.64 15.32
N ARG A 283 -3.68 5.38 15.18
CA ARG A 283 -4.35 4.64 16.26
C ARG A 283 -3.45 4.45 17.48
N MET A 284 -2.20 4.05 17.26
CA MET A 284 -1.20 3.96 18.34
C MET A 284 -0.91 5.32 18.98
N MET A 285 -1.01 6.45 18.27
CA MET A 285 -0.88 7.80 18.84
C MET A 285 -2.08 8.18 19.71
N GLY A 286 -3.21 7.46 19.59
CA GLY A 286 -4.40 7.61 20.42
C GLY A 286 -5.70 7.90 19.64
N LEU A 287 -5.65 8.01 18.30
CA LEU A 287 -6.82 8.30 17.48
C LEU A 287 -7.78 7.09 17.42
N PRO A 288 -9.07 7.22 17.78
CA PRO A 288 -10.01 6.10 17.78
C PRO A 288 -10.49 5.83 16.36
N ILE A 289 -9.73 5.00 15.62
CA ILE A 289 -10.04 4.64 14.24
C ILE A 289 -9.90 3.15 13.99
N ALA A 290 -10.73 2.62 13.10
CA ALA A 290 -10.53 1.33 12.45
C ALA A 290 -10.16 1.55 10.98
N VAL A 291 -9.36 0.66 10.40
CA VAL A 291 -8.91 0.76 9.01
C VAL A 291 -9.42 -0.44 8.22
N VAL A 292 -10.11 -0.19 7.12
CA VAL A 292 -10.53 -1.18 6.12
C VAL A 292 -9.54 -1.11 4.97
N CYS A 293 -8.78 -2.18 4.75
CA CYS A 293 -7.94 -2.36 3.57
C CYS A 293 -8.82 -2.80 2.40
N ALA A 294 -9.17 -1.85 1.53
CA ALA A 294 -9.93 -2.12 0.32
C ALA A 294 -8.97 -2.61 -0.77
N CYS A 295 -9.04 -3.91 -1.09
CA CYS A 295 -8.14 -4.55 -2.03
C CYS A 295 -8.82 -4.79 -3.38
N ASN A 296 -8.06 -4.73 -4.45
CA ASN A 296 -8.48 -5.29 -5.75
C ASN A 296 -8.24 -6.82 -5.77
N PRO A 297 -8.50 -7.53 -6.89
CA PRO A 297 -8.31 -8.98 -6.99
C PRO A 297 -6.92 -9.52 -6.62
N ASN A 298 -5.86 -8.69 -6.66
CA ASN A 298 -4.54 -9.09 -6.16
C ASN A 298 -4.55 -9.34 -4.65
N GLY A 299 -5.45 -8.72 -3.88
CA GLY A 299 -5.82 -9.14 -2.52
C GLY A 299 -4.70 -9.21 -1.50
N ALA A 300 -3.56 -8.54 -1.70
CA ALA A 300 -2.36 -8.82 -0.93
C ALA A 300 -2.51 -8.52 0.57
N ALA A 301 -3.05 -7.35 0.91
CA ALA A 301 -3.37 -7.03 2.31
C ALA A 301 -4.48 -7.92 2.86
N HIS A 302 -5.51 -8.25 2.05
CA HIS A 302 -6.61 -9.11 2.48
C HIS A 302 -6.14 -10.49 2.94
N ARG A 303 -5.21 -11.12 2.21
CA ARG A 303 -4.63 -12.41 2.61
C ARG A 303 -3.93 -12.35 3.96
N VAL A 304 -3.19 -11.27 4.21
CA VAL A 304 -2.50 -11.09 5.49
C VAL A 304 -3.50 -10.86 6.63
N ILE A 305 -4.46 -9.96 6.44
CA ILE A 305 -5.38 -9.54 7.50
C ILE A 305 -6.41 -10.63 7.84
N GLU A 306 -6.99 -11.31 6.86
CA GLU A 306 -8.04 -12.30 7.09
C GLU A 306 -7.51 -13.73 7.22
N LEU A 307 -6.46 -14.09 6.45
CA LEU A 307 -5.94 -15.46 6.40
C LEU A 307 -4.66 -15.64 7.22
N GLY A 308 -3.94 -14.55 7.53
CA GLY A 308 -2.62 -14.64 8.15
C GLY A 308 -1.55 -15.17 7.19
N GLU A 309 -1.77 -15.07 5.89
CA GLU A 309 -0.88 -15.63 4.87
C GLU A 309 -0.30 -14.52 4.01
N LEU A 310 1.02 -14.51 3.84
CA LEU A 310 1.73 -13.63 2.91
C LEU A 310 2.50 -14.50 1.92
N TYR A 311 2.15 -14.45 0.64
CA TYR A 311 2.82 -15.20 -0.41
C TYR A 311 2.80 -14.49 -1.76
N LYS A 312 3.83 -14.76 -2.57
CA LYS A 312 3.96 -14.27 -3.94
C LYS A 312 2.96 -14.99 -4.85
N THR A 313 2.27 -14.23 -5.68
CA THR A 313 1.34 -14.70 -6.72
C THR A 313 1.64 -14.02 -8.04
N ASP A 314 1.15 -14.59 -9.12
CA ASP A 314 1.12 -13.88 -10.40
C ASP A 314 0.28 -12.60 -10.25
N LEU A 315 0.76 -11.52 -10.87
CA LEU A 315 0.09 -10.23 -10.86
C LEU A 315 -1.17 -10.29 -11.74
N VAL A 316 -2.29 -9.76 -11.23
CA VAL A 316 -3.51 -9.57 -12.02
C VAL A 316 -3.63 -8.10 -12.35
N HIS A 317 -3.64 -7.75 -13.63
CA HIS A 317 -3.87 -6.38 -14.07
C HIS A 317 -5.34 -5.98 -13.89
N THR A 318 -5.57 -4.83 -13.27
CA THR A 318 -6.91 -4.32 -12.96
C THR A 318 -7.11 -2.89 -13.44
N SER A 319 -8.36 -2.41 -13.43
CA SER A 319 -8.66 -0.98 -13.66
C SER A 319 -8.15 -0.04 -12.55
N SER A 320 -7.56 -0.60 -11.49
CA SER A 320 -6.95 0.11 -10.37
C SER A 320 -5.46 -0.22 -10.30
N SER A 321 -4.72 0.00 -11.38
CA SER A 321 -3.33 -0.46 -11.57
C SER A 321 -2.36 0.02 -10.48
N ALA A 322 -2.60 1.17 -9.86
CA ALA A 322 -1.82 1.66 -8.71
C ALA A 322 -1.94 0.74 -7.46
N LEU A 323 -2.96 -0.13 -7.42
CA LEU A 323 -3.22 -1.09 -6.35
C LEU A 323 -2.84 -2.53 -6.75
N ASP A 324 -2.32 -2.75 -7.96
CA ASP A 324 -1.84 -4.05 -8.44
C ASP A 324 -0.53 -4.40 -7.72
N ILE A 325 -0.66 -4.84 -6.47
CA ILE A 325 0.43 -5.17 -5.56
C ILE A 325 0.26 -6.61 -5.10
N VAL A 326 1.33 -7.39 -5.19
CA VAL A 326 1.39 -8.78 -4.72
C VAL A 326 1.99 -8.88 -3.32
N VAL A 327 2.94 -8.00 -3.00
CA VAL A 327 3.63 -7.95 -1.71
C VAL A 327 3.50 -6.54 -1.12
N PRO A 328 2.69 -6.36 -0.06
CA PRO A 328 2.46 -5.05 0.52
C PRO A 328 3.62 -4.71 1.46
N GLU A 329 4.71 -4.11 0.95
CA GLU A 329 5.98 -3.92 1.70
C GLU A 329 5.83 -3.27 3.09
N ASN A 330 4.89 -2.34 3.28
CA ASN A 330 4.70 -1.66 4.57
C ASN A 330 3.97 -2.52 5.60
N ILE A 331 3.48 -3.71 5.24
CA ILE A 331 2.89 -4.65 6.20
C ILE A 331 3.92 -5.05 7.26
N TRP A 332 5.20 -5.17 6.88
CA TRP A 332 6.29 -5.51 7.79
C TRP A 332 6.45 -4.51 8.92
N ARG A 333 6.14 -3.22 8.67
CA ARG A 333 6.13 -2.19 9.72
C ARG A 333 5.00 -2.40 10.73
N SER A 334 3.81 -2.76 10.27
CA SER A 334 2.70 -3.08 11.18
C SER A 334 2.92 -4.38 11.94
N LEU A 335 3.52 -5.39 11.29
CA LEU A 335 3.89 -6.65 11.92
C LEU A 335 4.92 -6.45 13.03
N TYR A 336 5.88 -5.54 12.85
CA TYR A 336 6.86 -5.19 13.90
C TYR A 336 6.17 -4.78 15.20
N TYR A 337 5.21 -3.86 15.14
CA TYR A 337 4.46 -3.44 16.32
C TYR A 337 3.51 -4.53 16.85
N ALA A 338 2.85 -5.28 15.97
CA ALA A 338 1.97 -6.38 16.36
C ALA A 338 2.73 -7.55 17.03
N LEU A 339 4.05 -7.67 16.78
CA LEU A 339 4.95 -8.61 17.43
C LEU A 339 5.56 -8.07 18.74
N GLY A 340 5.10 -6.92 19.22
CA GLY A 340 5.65 -6.28 20.42
C GLY A 340 7.06 -5.75 20.21
N GLU A 341 7.32 -5.17 19.03
CA GLU A 341 8.57 -4.49 18.69
C GLU A 341 9.79 -5.45 18.67
N ASN A 342 9.56 -6.74 18.41
CA ASN A 342 10.60 -7.78 18.41
C ASN A 342 11.19 -8.00 16.99
N PRO A 343 12.40 -7.48 16.70
CA PRO A 343 13.00 -7.60 15.38
C PRO A 343 13.51 -9.01 15.05
N LEU A 344 13.79 -9.85 16.05
CA LEU A 344 14.30 -11.21 15.82
C LEU A 344 13.23 -12.11 15.22
N ILE A 345 12.01 -12.07 15.77
CA ILE A 345 10.87 -12.84 15.27
C ILE A 345 10.51 -12.37 13.86
N LEU A 346 10.48 -11.04 13.66
CA LEU A 346 10.14 -10.49 12.35
C LEU A 346 11.20 -10.80 11.30
N SER A 347 12.49 -10.75 11.65
CA SER A 347 13.56 -11.14 10.73
C SER A 347 13.46 -12.61 10.33
N ASP A 348 13.14 -13.51 11.27
CA ASP A 348 12.95 -14.93 10.94
C ASP A 348 11.77 -15.13 9.97
N LEU A 349 10.64 -14.44 10.17
CA LEU A 349 9.50 -14.47 9.24
C LEU A 349 9.84 -13.90 7.86
N GLN A 350 10.61 -12.80 7.81
CA GLN A 350 11.06 -12.20 6.55
C GLN A 350 12.09 -13.09 5.85
N ASP A 351 13.00 -13.74 6.57
CA ASP A 351 13.94 -14.71 6.00
C ASP A 351 13.21 -15.90 5.36
N ASP A 352 12.18 -16.43 6.04
CA ASP A 352 11.34 -17.49 5.48
C ASP A 352 10.62 -17.01 4.21
N PHE A 353 10.06 -15.80 4.21
CA PHE A 353 9.42 -15.21 3.02
C PHE A 353 10.42 -14.95 1.88
N ASP A 354 11.62 -14.45 2.18
CA ASP A 354 12.66 -14.16 1.18
C ASP A 354 13.11 -15.45 0.48
N VAL A 355 13.16 -16.57 1.20
CA VAL A 355 13.58 -17.88 0.69
C VAL A 355 12.46 -18.64 -0.01
N ASP A 356 11.31 -18.76 0.63
CA ASP A 356 10.22 -19.64 0.17
C ASP A 356 9.18 -18.87 -0.67
N GLY A 357 9.18 -17.53 -0.61
CA GLY A 357 8.17 -16.69 -1.25
C GLY A 357 6.82 -16.69 -0.54
N GLU A 358 6.72 -17.34 0.62
CA GLU A 358 5.53 -17.46 1.43
C GLU A 358 5.85 -17.51 2.93
N VAL A 359 4.95 -16.99 3.77
CA VAL A 359 5.02 -17.10 5.23
C VAL A 359 3.61 -17.08 5.82
N VAL A 360 3.41 -17.86 6.89
CA VAL A 360 2.17 -17.88 7.68
C VAL A 360 2.43 -17.20 9.02
N LEU A 361 1.58 -16.24 9.36
CA LEU A 361 1.70 -15.44 10.57
C LEU A 361 1.22 -16.22 11.81
N PRO A 362 1.86 -16.02 12.97
CA PRO A 362 1.37 -16.61 14.21
C PRO A 362 -0.05 -16.13 14.56
N PRO A 363 -0.92 -16.99 15.12
CA PRO A 363 -2.30 -16.60 15.46
C PRO A 363 -2.43 -15.39 16.41
N LYS A 364 -1.42 -15.16 17.27
CA LYS A 364 -1.35 -13.98 18.15
C LYS A 364 -1.24 -12.70 17.34
N VAL A 365 -0.38 -12.68 16.31
CA VAL A 365 -0.19 -11.53 15.42
C VAL A 365 -1.47 -11.24 14.63
N MET A 366 -2.13 -12.28 14.13
CA MET A 366 -3.41 -12.13 13.44
C MET A 366 -4.47 -11.47 14.34
N ARG A 367 -4.55 -11.88 15.61
CA ARG A 367 -5.48 -11.25 16.57
C ARG A 367 -5.18 -9.77 16.75
N GLU A 368 -3.91 -9.40 16.97
CA GLU A 368 -3.49 -8.00 17.10
C GLU A 368 -3.85 -7.18 15.86
N LEU A 369 -3.50 -7.66 14.66
CA LEU A 369 -3.83 -6.98 13.40
C LEU A 369 -5.35 -6.80 13.24
N SER A 370 -6.15 -7.81 13.60
CA SER A 370 -7.62 -7.75 13.47
C SER A 370 -8.31 -6.73 14.39
N THR A 371 -7.59 -6.19 15.39
CA THR A 371 -8.08 -5.10 16.26
C THR A 371 -8.01 -3.73 15.59
N VAL A 372 -7.19 -3.61 14.54
CA VAL A 372 -6.94 -2.36 13.80
C VAL A 372 -7.51 -2.45 12.39
N PHE A 373 -7.30 -3.59 11.76
CA PHE A 373 -7.56 -3.80 10.35
C PHE A 373 -8.75 -4.74 10.11
N LYS A 374 -9.53 -4.37 9.11
CA LYS A 374 -10.46 -5.24 8.37
C LYS A 374 -10.07 -5.17 6.91
N SER A 375 -10.58 -6.08 6.08
CA SER A 375 -10.31 -5.99 4.64
C SER A 375 -11.43 -6.57 3.80
N ALA A 376 -11.47 -6.17 2.54
CA ALA A 376 -12.34 -6.76 1.53
C ALA A 376 -11.67 -6.73 0.15
N VAL A 377 -12.03 -7.68 -0.70
CA VAL A 377 -11.60 -7.73 -2.10
C VAL A 377 -12.76 -7.33 -3.00
N VAL A 378 -12.57 -6.27 -3.76
CA VAL A 378 -13.53 -5.74 -4.73
C VAL A 378 -13.09 -6.16 -6.12
N ASP A 379 -13.95 -6.88 -6.83
CA ASP A 379 -13.68 -7.27 -8.22
C ASP A 379 -14.06 -6.17 -9.22
N GLU A 380 -13.65 -6.36 -10.46
CA GLU A 380 -13.89 -5.42 -11.56
C GLU A 380 -15.39 -5.11 -11.77
N THR A 381 -16.27 -6.09 -11.56
CA THR A 381 -17.70 -5.89 -11.74
C THR A 381 -18.28 -5.03 -10.63
N MET A 382 -17.87 -5.28 -9.38
CA MET A 382 -18.26 -4.48 -8.22
C MET A 382 -17.71 -3.05 -8.32
N LEU A 383 -16.47 -2.90 -8.80
CA LEU A 383 -15.83 -1.61 -9.05
C LEU A 383 -16.65 -0.75 -10.02
N LEU A 384 -16.95 -1.25 -11.22
CA LEU A 384 -17.70 -0.49 -12.23
C LEU A 384 -19.12 -0.13 -11.74
N ARG A 385 -19.76 -1.02 -10.97
CA ARG A 385 -21.04 -0.71 -10.33
C ARG A 385 -20.93 0.39 -9.27
N ALA A 386 -19.84 0.40 -8.50
CA ALA A 386 -19.61 1.43 -7.50
C ALA A 386 -19.42 2.80 -8.17
N ILE A 387 -18.59 2.91 -9.21
CA ILE A 387 -18.42 4.15 -9.98
C ILE A 387 -19.79 4.66 -10.47
N LYS A 388 -20.57 3.79 -11.11
CA LYS A 388 -21.90 4.15 -11.62
C LYS A 388 -22.88 4.58 -10.52
N ARG A 389 -22.84 3.94 -9.35
CA ARG A 389 -23.73 4.25 -8.23
C ARG A 389 -23.39 5.60 -7.59
N GLU A 390 -22.11 5.87 -7.37
CA GLU A 390 -21.69 7.14 -6.78
C GLU A 390 -21.91 8.30 -7.77
N GLU A 391 -21.67 8.08 -9.07
CA GLU A 391 -21.92 9.10 -10.11
C GLU A 391 -23.41 9.48 -10.16
N ALA A 392 -24.30 8.49 -10.12
CA ALA A 392 -25.74 8.74 -10.04
C ALA A 392 -26.16 9.48 -8.75
N SER A 393 -25.30 9.52 -7.74
CA SER A 393 -25.49 10.26 -6.48
C SER A 393 -24.80 11.63 -6.50
N GLY A 394 -24.18 12.02 -7.61
CA GLY A 394 -23.53 13.32 -7.81
C GLY A 394 -22.03 13.34 -7.50
N TYR A 395 -21.37 12.18 -7.33
CA TYR A 395 -19.94 12.09 -7.07
C TYR A 395 -19.26 11.15 -8.06
N LEU A 396 -18.30 11.63 -8.86
CA LEU A 396 -17.56 10.78 -9.80
C LEU A 396 -16.22 10.33 -9.19
N PRO A 397 -16.13 9.13 -8.61
CA PRO A 397 -14.86 8.63 -8.08
C PRO A 397 -13.95 8.11 -9.19
N CYS A 398 -12.63 8.23 -9.01
CA CYS A 398 -11.68 7.40 -9.74
C CYS A 398 -11.83 5.91 -9.34
N PRO A 399 -11.24 4.96 -10.09
CA PRO A 399 -11.35 3.53 -9.80
C PRO A 399 -10.90 3.15 -8.37
N GLN A 400 -9.78 3.69 -7.90
CA GLN A 400 -9.24 3.43 -6.57
C GLN A 400 -10.17 3.95 -5.46
N THR A 401 -10.75 5.13 -5.66
CA THR A 401 -11.71 5.72 -4.71
C THR A 401 -13.01 4.92 -4.68
N ALA A 402 -13.52 4.51 -5.84
CA ALA A 402 -14.71 3.68 -5.95
C ALA A 402 -14.51 2.31 -5.28
N LEU A 403 -13.31 1.74 -5.40
CA LEU A 403 -12.91 0.51 -4.73
C LEU A 403 -12.95 0.67 -3.19
N ALA A 404 -12.41 1.77 -2.66
CA ALA A 404 -12.48 2.09 -1.23
C ALA A 404 -13.92 2.24 -0.74
N ILE A 405 -14.80 2.84 -1.54
CA ILE A 405 -16.23 2.97 -1.21
C ILE A 405 -16.93 1.61 -1.26
N ALA A 406 -16.65 0.78 -2.28
CA ALA A 406 -17.29 -0.52 -2.47
C ALA A 406 -16.95 -1.53 -1.36
N ALA A 407 -15.70 -1.54 -0.87
CA ALA A 407 -15.25 -2.43 0.19
C ALA A 407 -16.09 -2.31 1.47
N LEU A 408 -16.60 -1.11 1.77
CA LEU A 408 -17.43 -0.83 2.94
C LEU A 408 -18.73 -1.64 2.97
N ASP A 409 -19.27 -2.01 1.80
CA ASP A 409 -20.51 -2.79 1.69
C ASP A 409 -20.27 -4.28 1.98
N MET A 410 -19.00 -4.71 2.01
CA MET A 410 -18.59 -6.10 2.13
C MET A 410 -18.08 -6.45 3.53
N VAL A 411 -17.51 -5.47 4.24
CA VAL A 411 -16.95 -5.69 5.57
C VAL A 411 -18.06 -5.80 6.61
N LYS A 412 -18.02 -6.87 7.40
CA LYS A 412 -18.93 -7.10 8.53
C LYS A 412 -18.32 -6.61 9.84
N GLY A 413 -19.17 -6.32 10.82
CA GLY A 413 -18.72 -5.97 12.17
C GLY A 413 -18.16 -4.55 12.31
N LEU A 414 -18.43 -3.68 11.33
CA LEU A 414 -18.17 -2.25 11.50
C LEU A 414 -19.09 -1.68 12.61
N PRO A 415 -18.61 -0.76 13.46
CA PRO A 415 -19.41 -0.23 14.55
C PRO A 415 -20.67 0.46 14.01
N ALA A 416 -21.83 0.11 14.58
CA ALA A 416 -23.10 0.61 14.10
C ALA A 416 -23.18 2.14 14.15
N GLY A 417 -23.51 2.73 13.02
CA GLY A 417 -23.65 4.18 12.86
C GLY A 417 -22.34 4.97 12.87
N ALA A 418 -21.16 4.34 13.00
CA ALA A 418 -19.88 5.05 12.98
C ALA A 418 -19.74 5.89 11.70
N PRO A 419 -19.15 7.10 11.79
CA PRO A 419 -18.75 7.84 10.61
C PRO A 419 -17.74 7.02 9.81
N ILE A 420 -17.87 7.09 8.49
CA ILE A 420 -17.00 6.39 7.55
C ILE A 420 -16.33 7.41 6.65
N VAL A 421 -15.04 7.23 6.43
CA VAL A 421 -14.22 8.03 5.52
C VAL A 421 -13.50 7.11 4.54
N ALA A 422 -13.87 7.14 3.26
CA ALA A 422 -13.05 6.54 2.21
C ALA A 422 -11.97 7.54 1.78
N LEU A 423 -10.74 7.07 1.54
CA LEU A 423 -9.69 7.94 1.00
C LEU A 423 -9.86 8.06 -0.52
N GLY A 424 -10.05 9.29 -1.00
CA GLY A 424 -10.12 9.64 -2.41
C GLY A 424 -8.72 9.91 -2.94
N VAL A 425 -8.10 8.95 -3.62
CA VAL A 425 -6.64 8.97 -3.83
C VAL A 425 -6.17 9.51 -5.18
N SER A 426 -7.06 9.64 -6.15
CA SER A 426 -6.73 10.24 -7.45
C SER A 426 -7.95 10.89 -8.07
N HIS A 427 -7.72 11.91 -8.89
CA HIS A 427 -8.79 12.51 -9.67
C HIS A 427 -9.26 11.56 -10.80
N PRO A 428 -10.58 11.47 -11.11
CA PRO A 428 -11.12 10.59 -12.14
C PRO A 428 -10.59 10.87 -13.56
N SER A 429 -10.18 12.12 -13.86
CA SER A 429 -9.62 12.49 -15.17
C SER A 429 -8.36 11.73 -15.58
N LYS A 430 -7.71 11.04 -14.64
CA LYS A 430 -6.53 10.20 -14.90
C LYS A 430 -6.88 8.82 -15.45
N PHE A 431 -8.17 8.45 -15.48
CA PHE A 431 -8.66 7.11 -15.87
C PHE A 431 -9.83 7.17 -16.87
N PRO A 432 -9.70 7.89 -18.00
CA PRO A 432 -10.80 8.09 -18.94
C PRO A 432 -11.41 6.79 -19.45
N ASP A 433 -10.59 5.76 -19.71
CA ASP A 433 -11.07 4.46 -20.19
C ASP A 433 -11.97 3.73 -19.19
N VAL A 434 -11.66 3.84 -17.89
CA VAL A 434 -12.47 3.20 -16.85
C VAL A 434 -13.78 3.95 -16.65
N ILE A 435 -13.74 5.28 -16.71
CA ILE A 435 -14.95 6.11 -16.68
C ILE A 435 -15.84 5.81 -17.88
N GLN A 436 -15.27 5.72 -19.10
CA GLN A 436 -15.98 5.35 -20.32
C GLN A 436 -16.67 3.99 -20.21
N ARG A 437 -16.05 3.01 -19.56
CA ARG A 437 -16.62 1.67 -19.34
C ARG A 437 -17.71 1.65 -18.27
N ALA A 438 -17.54 2.41 -17.19
CA ALA A 438 -18.48 2.43 -16.07
C ALA A 438 -19.72 3.30 -16.33
N VAL A 439 -19.49 4.51 -16.85
CA VAL A 439 -20.49 5.57 -17.04
C VAL A 439 -20.19 6.32 -18.35
N PRO A 440 -20.54 5.77 -19.52
CA PRO A 440 -20.29 6.40 -20.82
C PRO A 440 -20.77 7.86 -20.94
N SER A 441 -21.87 8.20 -20.27
CA SER A 441 -22.44 9.55 -20.28
C SER A 441 -21.63 10.58 -19.51
N ALA A 442 -20.67 10.15 -18.67
CA ALA A 442 -19.87 11.04 -17.83
C ALA A 442 -18.51 11.38 -18.45
N VAL A 443 -18.16 10.84 -19.62
CA VAL A 443 -16.83 11.00 -20.24
C VAL A 443 -16.51 12.46 -20.56
N ASP A 444 -17.50 13.21 -21.05
CA ASP A 444 -17.36 14.64 -21.36
C ASP A 444 -17.88 15.55 -20.22
N SER A 445 -18.05 15.00 -19.01
CA SER A 445 -18.53 15.79 -17.88
C SER A 445 -17.42 16.67 -17.29
N PRO A 446 -17.73 17.81 -16.68
CA PRO A 446 -16.70 18.61 -15.98
C PRO A 446 -15.96 17.83 -14.90
N ALA A 447 -16.57 16.79 -14.32
CA ALA A 447 -15.97 15.96 -13.28
C ALA A 447 -14.94 14.95 -13.84
N SER A 448 -15.01 14.56 -15.12
CA SER A 448 -14.03 13.66 -15.76
C SER A 448 -12.85 14.41 -16.38
N HIS A 449 -12.85 15.73 -16.36
CA HIS A 449 -11.77 16.57 -16.88
C HIS A 449 -11.07 17.36 -15.78
N HIS A 450 -9.83 17.75 -16.03
CA HIS A 450 -9.12 18.68 -15.16
C HIS A 450 -8.11 19.49 -15.98
N PRO A 451 -8.06 20.83 -15.85
CA PRO A 451 -7.17 21.68 -16.65
C PRO A 451 -5.72 21.23 -16.66
N THR A 452 -5.20 20.75 -15.52
CA THR A 452 -3.84 20.19 -15.41
C THR A 452 -3.60 18.99 -16.34
N VAL A 453 -4.55 18.06 -16.44
CA VAL A 453 -4.44 16.88 -17.32
C VAL A 453 -4.63 17.28 -18.78
N ASP A 454 -5.63 18.11 -19.05
CA ASP A 454 -5.93 18.56 -20.42
C ASP A 454 -4.74 19.36 -21.01
N ALA A 455 -4.10 20.22 -20.21
CA ALA A 455 -2.93 20.98 -20.63
C ALA A 455 -1.71 20.10 -20.95
N MET A 456 -1.55 18.96 -20.28
CA MET A 456 -0.44 18.03 -20.52
C MET A 456 -0.50 17.36 -21.90
N ALA A 457 -1.70 17.24 -22.51
CA ALA A 457 -1.87 16.60 -23.82
C ALA A 457 -1.01 17.26 -24.93
N GLY A 458 -0.80 18.58 -24.84
CA GLY A 458 -0.02 19.37 -25.79
C GLY A 458 1.48 19.47 -25.49
N LEU A 459 1.97 18.93 -24.37
CA LEU A 459 3.36 19.06 -23.95
C LEU A 459 4.28 18.02 -24.60
N PHE A 460 5.57 18.37 -24.70
CA PHE A 460 6.61 17.44 -25.16
C PHE A 460 6.82 16.31 -24.14
N HIS A 461 7.38 15.19 -24.61
CA HIS A 461 7.78 14.07 -23.75
C HIS A 461 9.30 13.93 -23.76
N ARG A 462 9.92 13.95 -22.58
CA ARG A 462 11.33 13.58 -22.42
C ARG A 462 11.44 12.31 -21.58
N ARG A 463 11.72 11.20 -22.25
CA ARG A 463 11.96 9.90 -21.60
C ARG A 463 13.08 9.14 -22.30
N ARG A 464 13.77 8.28 -21.54
CA ARG A 464 14.66 7.25 -22.11
C ARG A 464 13.87 5.96 -22.26
N MET A 465 14.07 5.26 -23.36
CA MET A 465 13.53 3.91 -23.55
C MET A 465 14.62 2.88 -23.28
N CYS A 466 14.29 1.83 -22.53
CA CYS A 466 15.21 0.77 -22.18
C CYS A 466 14.49 -0.58 -22.21
N ALA A 467 15.09 -1.63 -22.75
CA ALA A 467 14.57 -2.98 -22.57
C ALA A 467 14.93 -3.50 -21.16
N LEU A 468 14.05 -4.29 -20.54
CA LEU A 468 14.27 -4.85 -19.20
C LEU A 468 15.65 -5.51 -19.05
N GLU A 469 16.06 -6.32 -20.04
CA GLU A 469 17.36 -7.01 -20.05
C GLU A 469 18.58 -6.08 -19.95
N GLN A 470 18.42 -4.80 -20.32
CA GLN A 470 19.47 -3.79 -20.31
C GLN A 470 19.33 -2.79 -19.15
N LEU A 471 18.22 -2.85 -18.40
CA LEU A 471 17.87 -1.84 -17.41
C LEU A 471 18.96 -1.65 -16.36
N GLU A 472 19.43 -2.74 -15.75
CA GLU A 472 20.47 -2.66 -14.71
C GLU A 472 21.76 -2.06 -15.27
N ARG A 473 22.22 -2.53 -16.44
CA ARG A 473 23.42 -2.02 -17.10
C ARG A 473 23.28 -0.54 -17.45
N SER A 474 22.10 -0.12 -17.92
CA SER A 474 21.81 1.26 -18.28
C SER A 474 21.86 2.17 -17.06
N LEU A 475 21.17 1.82 -15.97
CA LEU A 475 21.19 2.58 -14.72
C LEU A 475 22.61 2.67 -14.12
N ARG A 476 23.36 1.56 -14.12
CA ARG A 476 24.75 1.52 -13.65
C ARG A 476 25.73 2.31 -14.50
N ARG A 477 25.39 2.61 -15.75
CA ARG A 477 26.18 3.51 -16.62
C ARG A 477 25.76 4.97 -16.44
N ASP A 478 24.46 5.22 -16.43
CA ASP A 478 23.90 6.55 -16.56
C ASP A 478 23.92 7.33 -15.24
N ILE A 479 23.62 6.69 -14.11
CA ILE A 479 23.67 7.33 -12.79
C ILE A 479 25.08 7.86 -12.50
N PRO A 480 26.18 7.09 -12.68
CA PRO A 480 27.51 7.62 -12.48
C PRO A 480 27.89 8.73 -13.46
N ALA A 481 27.43 8.62 -14.73
CA ALA A 481 27.70 9.64 -15.74
C ALA A 481 27.06 10.99 -15.36
N VAL A 482 25.79 10.99 -14.95
CA VAL A 482 25.12 12.20 -14.44
C VAL A 482 25.81 12.69 -13.17
N THR A 483 26.08 11.79 -12.23
CA THR A 483 26.72 12.12 -10.95
C THR A 483 28.05 12.87 -11.13
N LYS A 484 28.88 12.47 -12.10
CA LYS A 484 30.16 13.12 -12.42
C LYS A 484 30.01 14.55 -12.93
N LEU A 485 28.88 14.89 -13.55
CA LEU A 485 28.58 16.22 -14.08
C LEU A 485 28.03 17.18 -13.02
N ARG A 486 27.67 16.67 -11.84
CA ARG A 486 26.99 17.45 -10.79
C ARG A 486 27.95 17.85 -9.66
N LYS A 487 27.64 18.98 -9.00
CA LYS A 487 28.29 19.45 -7.78
C LYS A 487 27.22 19.92 -6.77
N PRO A 488 27.43 19.78 -5.45
CA PRO A 488 28.58 19.14 -4.76
C PRO A 488 28.58 17.61 -4.87
N ALA A 489 29.54 16.95 -4.21
CA ALA A 489 29.68 15.49 -4.24
C ALA A 489 28.45 14.76 -3.65
N PRO A 490 28.19 13.50 -4.05
CA PRO A 490 27.09 12.71 -3.51
C PRO A 490 27.14 12.54 -2.00
N VAL A 491 25.95 12.34 -1.42
CA VAL A 491 25.75 12.01 -0.02
C VAL A 491 26.40 10.66 0.28
N ARG A 492 27.12 10.60 1.40
CA ARG A 492 27.63 9.34 1.93
C ARG A 492 26.57 8.80 2.87
N ILE A 493 26.01 7.66 2.52
CA ILE A 493 25.12 6.91 3.43
C ILE A 493 25.99 6.33 4.55
N GLU A 494 25.57 6.48 5.80
CA GLU A 494 26.38 6.05 6.95
C GLU A 494 26.63 4.54 6.92
N ARG A 495 27.90 4.14 6.84
CA ARG A 495 28.30 2.72 6.73
C ARG A 495 27.88 1.86 7.92
N SER A 496 27.71 2.44 9.10
CA SER A 496 27.17 1.74 10.29
C SER A 496 25.73 1.28 10.08
N LEU A 497 24.93 2.02 9.32
CA LEU A 497 23.59 1.62 8.89
C LEU A 497 23.61 0.62 7.71
N LEU A 498 24.81 0.22 7.29
CA LEU A 498 25.08 -0.69 6.18
C LEU A 498 25.73 -2.02 6.64
N ASP A 499 26.34 -2.08 7.84
CA ASP A 499 27.12 -3.25 8.29
C ASP A 499 26.29 -4.30 9.06
N ARG A 500 26.05 -5.47 8.44
CA ARG A 500 25.38 -6.65 9.03
C ARG A 500 26.21 -7.41 10.08
N SER A 501 27.53 -7.19 10.14
CA SER A 501 28.46 -8.11 10.81
C SER A 501 28.34 -8.13 12.33
N GLN A 502 27.96 -7.00 12.94
CA GLN A 502 27.89 -6.85 14.40
C GLN A 502 26.72 -7.62 15.01
N PHE A 503 25.60 -7.76 14.29
CA PHE A 503 24.37 -8.42 14.80
C PHE A 503 24.18 -9.87 14.35
N ALA A 504 24.74 -10.28 13.21
CA ALA A 504 24.70 -11.68 12.78
C ALA A 504 25.37 -12.63 13.79
N ALA A 505 26.33 -12.15 14.59
CA ALA A 505 26.89 -12.90 15.72
C ALA A 505 25.88 -13.11 16.87
N LEU A 506 25.02 -12.13 17.15
CA LEU A 506 23.99 -12.17 18.20
C LEU A 506 22.82 -13.11 17.88
N ALA A 507 22.36 -13.13 16.63
CA ALA A 507 21.26 -14.02 16.20
C ALA A 507 21.69 -15.51 16.17
N ARG A 508 22.99 -15.78 16.02
CA ARG A 508 23.56 -17.15 16.03
C ARG A 508 23.64 -17.75 17.42
N SER A 509 23.83 -16.94 18.46
CA SER A 509 23.91 -17.40 19.84
C SER A 509 22.53 -17.68 20.45
N SER A 510 21.48 -16.92 20.11
CA SER A 510 20.12 -17.17 20.61
C SER A 510 19.51 -18.49 20.11
N LYS A 511 19.73 -18.85 18.83
CA LYS A 511 19.27 -20.14 18.25
C LYS A 511 19.94 -21.37 18.85
N ARG A 512 21.14 -21.22 19.45
CA ARG A 512 21.90 -22.35 20.01
C ARG A 512 21.35 -22.84 21.35
N PHE A 513 20.51 -22.04 22.02
CA PHE A 513 20.09 -22.32 23.38
C PHE A 513 18.56 -22.43 23.60
N GLY A 514 17.72 -22.30 22.54
CA GLY A 514 16.28 -22.59 22.66
C GLY A 514 15.45 -21.61 23.50
N TRP A 515 15.94 -20.39 23.74
CA TRP A 515 15.26 -19.36 24.54
C TRP A 515 14.35 -18.48 23.68
N LEU A 516 13.31 -19.04 23.09
CA LEU A 516 12.23 -18.25 22.48
C LEU A 516 10.91 -18.81 23.00
N ASP A 517 10.54 -18.36 24.19
CA ASP A 517 9.21 -18.56 24.75
C ASP A 517 8.33 -17.37 24.35
N PHE A 518 7.28 -17.63 23.56
CA PHE A 518 6.41 -16.62 22.98
C PHE A 518 5.53 -15.88 24.02
N ASP A 519 5.52 -16.35 25.26
CA ASP A 519 4.58 -15.92 26.31
C ASP A 519 5.23 -15.20 27.51
N ASN A 520 6.55 -14.97 27.55
CA ASN A 520 7.20 -14.29 28.69
C ASN A 520 8.20 -13.16 28.33
N PRO A 521 7.78 -11.88 28.38
CA PRO A 521 8.63 -10.74 27.99
C PRO A 521 9.79 -10.46 28.96
N VAL A 522 9.70 -10.88 30.23
CA VAL A 522 10.76 -10.65 31.22
C VAL A 522 11.98 -11.54 30.95
N VAL A 523 11.75 -12.76 30.47
CA VAL A 523 12.81 -13.71 30.10
C VAL A 523 13.55 -13.23 28.85
N SER A 524 12.85 -12.64 27.88
CA SER A 524 13.48 -12.08 26.67
C SER A 524 14.35 -10.84 26.95
N ILE A 525 13.93 -9.97 27.87
CA ILE A 525 14.71 -8.77 28.27
C ILE A 525 15.92 -9.17 29.13
N ALA A 526 15.74 -10.09 30.10
CA ALA A 526 16.84 -10.60 30.90
C ALA A 526 17.86 -11.36 30.04
N ALA A 527 17.41 -12.14 29.06
CA ALA A 527 18.28 -12.79 28.08
C ALA A 527 19.05 -11.75 27.25
N ALA A 528 18.41 -10.68 26.77
CA ALA A 528 19.08 -9.63 26.00
C ALA A 528 20.19 -8.90 26.81
N VAL A 529 19.96 -8.63 28.10
CA VAL A 529 20.95 -8.01 28.99
C VAL A 529 22.12 -8.95 29.30
N VAL A 530 21.84 -10.23 29.57
CA VAL A 530 22.88 -11.25 29.80
C VAL A 530 23.68 -11.53 28.51
N ILE A 531 23.04 -11.47 27.34
CA ILE A 531 23.67 -11.60 26.03
C ILE A 531 24.59 -10.41 25.74
N ALA A 532 24.20 -9.18 26.10
CA ALA A 532 25.05 -8.00 25.96
C ALA A 532 26.31 -8.07 26.84
N ILE A 533 26.19 -8.61 28.06
CA ILE A 533 27.32 -8.82 28.98
C ILE A 533 28.23 -9.95 28.48
N TRP A 534 27.67 -11.05 27.95
CA TRP A 534 28.45 -12.20 27.47
C TRP A 534 29.18 -11.92 26.14
N ALA A 535 28.57 -11.14 25.24
CA ALA A 535 29.19 -10.69 23.99
C ALA A 535 30.42 -9.79 24.20
N ALA A 536 30.52 -9.13 25.35
CA ALA A 536 31.70 -8.34 25.71
C ALA A 536 32.91 -9.19 26.13
N VAL A 537 32.75 -10.49 26.38
CA VAL A 537 33.75 -11.31 27.09
C VAL A 537 34.28 -12.49 26.27
N THR A 538 33.60 -12.93 25.19
CA THR A 538 34.05 -14.12 24.44
C THR A 538 33.93 -14.00 22.92
N SER A 539 35.07 -14.15 22.23
CA SER A 539 35.18 -14.53 20.81
C SER A 539 36.02 -15.81 20.76
N PRO A 540 35.62 -16.90 20.06
CA PRO A 540 36.05 -17.07 18.65
C PRO A 540 35.29 -18.09 17.74
N ALA A 541 35.74 -18.11 16.46
CA ALA A 541 35.91 -19.21 15.49
C ALA A 541 34.74 -19.86 14.70
N ASN A 542 34.99 -19.97 13.39
CA ASN A 542 34.20 -20.54 12.29
C ASN A 542 34.14 -22.08 12.34
N ASP A 543 32.96 -22.66 12.09
CA ASP A 543 32.82 -24.07 11.72
C ASP A 543 31.85 -24.19 10.54
N SER A 544 32.37 -24.59 9.37
CA SER A 544 31.67 -24.68 8.09
C SER A 544 30.89 -26.00 7.95
N SER A 545 31.27 -27.04 8.67
CA SER A 545 30.70 -28.38 8.56
C SER A 545 29.25 -28.46 9.07
N ALA A 546 28.97 -27.79 10.20
CA ALA A 546 27.63 -27.74 10.78
C ALA A 546 26.62 -26.97 9.89
N ARG A 547 27.10 -26.00 9.09
CA ARG A 547 26.27 -25.24 8.14
C ARG A 547 25.75 -26.13 7.00
N GLU A 548 26.58 -27.05 6.54
CA GLU A 548 26.25 -27.93 5.43
C GLU A 548 25.29 -29.03 5.87
N SER A 549 25.49 -29.62 7.04
CA SER A 549 24.59 -30.65 7.58
C SER A 549 23.18 -30.11 7.90
N ALA A 550 23.08 -28.90 8.46
CA ALA A 550 21.79 -28.27 8.73
C ALA A 550 21.05 -27.87 7.43
N ARG A 551 21.79 -27.43 6.42
CA ARG A 551 21.25 -27.12 5.09
C ARG A 551 20.71 -28.38 4.40
N LEU A 552 21.46 -29.47 4.40
CA LEU A 552 21.06 -30.74 3.78
C LEU A 552 19.83 -31.36 4.48
N LYS A 553 19.77 -31.29 5.81
CA LYS A 553 18.59 -31.75 6.57
C LYS A 553 17.34 -30.96 6.19
N ARG A 554 17.45 -29.62 6.10
CA ARG A 554 16.36 -28.74 5.65
C ARG A 554 15.97 -29.01 4.20
N GLU A 555 16.92 -29.23 3.29
CA GLU A 555 16.63 -29.61 1.90
C GLU A 555 15.86 -30.94 1.80
N SER A 556 16.16 -31.92 2.67
CA SER A 556 15.44 -33.20 2.71
C SER A 556 13.99 -33.06 3.21
N GLU A 557 13.77 -32.27 4.27
CA GLU A 557 12.45 -31.98 4.81
C GLU A 557 11.62 -31.14 3.81
N ARG A 558 12.28 -30.24 3.07
CA ARG A 558 11.70 -29.45 1.97
C ARG A 558 11.24 -30.31 0.80
N ARG A 559 12.02 -31.32 0.40
CA ARG A 559 11.65 -32.24 -0.68
C ARG A 559 10.40 -33.05 -0.32
N ALA A 560 10.33 -33.53 0.92
CA ALA A 560 9.16 -34.26 1.42
C ALA A 560 7.88 -33.39 1.43
N ARG A 561 7.97 -32.12 1.83
CA ARG A 561 6.83 -31.18 1.82
C ARG A 561 6.36 -30.85 0.39
N ARG A 562 7.27 -30.64 -0.55
CA ARG A 562 6.94 -30.40 -1.97
C ARG A 562 6.22 -31.58 -2.61
N GLU A 563 6.68 -32.80 -2.35
CA GLU A 563 6.02 -34.01 -2.84
C GLU A 563 4.62 -34.20 -2.24
N ALA A 564 4.42 -33.84 -0.97
CA ALA A 564 3.10 -33.88 -0.33
C ALA A 564 2.14 -32.83 -0.90
N ALA A 565 2.61 -31.60 -1.11
CA ALA A 565 1.82 -30.51 -1.67
C ALA A 565 1.42 -30.76 -3.14
N GLN A 566 2.35 -31.30 -3.94
CA GLN A 566 2.06 -31.65 -5.35
C GLN A 566 1.00 -32.74 -5.45
N LYS A 567 1.11 -33.81 -4.64
CA LYS A 567 0.07 -34.85 -4.56
C LYS A 567 -1.30 -34.28 -4.19
N SER A 568 -1.35 -33.32 -3.26
CA SER A 568 -2.61 -32.65 -2.91
C SER A 568 -3.16 -31.78 -4.05
N LYS A 569 -2.30 -31.11 -4.84
CA LYS A 569 -2.74 -30.32 -6.01
C LYS A 569 -3.28 -31.22 -7.11
N ASP A 570 -2.62 -32.34 -7.40
CA ASP A 570 -3.03 -33.30 -8.43
C ASP A 570 -4.39 -33.94 -8.11
N VAL A 571 -4.63 -34.28 -6.83
CA VAL A 571 -5.92 -34.81 -6.36
C VAL A 571 -7.05 -33.78 -6.53
N LYS A 572 -6.81 -32.51 -6.18
CA LYS A 572 -7.80 -31.42 -6.37
C LYS A 572 -8.07 -31.14 -7.85
N ALA A 573 -7.04 -31.19 -8.70
CA ALA A 573 -7.18 -30.98 -10.14
C ALA A 573 -8.02 -32.10 -10.80
N LYS A 574 -7.78 -33.36 -10.41
CA LYS A 574 -8.56 -34.51 -10.88
C LYS A 574 -10.04 -34.41 -10.46
N ALA A 575 -10.30 -34.11 -9.19
CA ALA A 575 -11.68 -33.93 -8.70
C ALA A 575 -12.43 -32.81 -9.44
N LYS A 576 -11.74 -31.72 -9.80
CA LYS A 576 -12.33 -30.61 -10.57
C LYS A 576 -12.61 -30.99 -12.02
N ALA A 577 -11.74 -31.80 -12.64
CA ALA A 577 -11.94 -32.31 -14.00
C ALA A 577 -13.15 -33.27 -14.05
N ASP A 578 -13.25 -34.18 -13.10
CA ASP A 578 -14.35 -35.16 -13.00
C ASP A 578 -15.70 -34.46 -12.81
N ALA A 579 -15.76 -33.46 -11.92
CA ALA A 579 -16.97 -32.65 -11.72
C ALA A 579 -17.40 -31.87 -12.98
N LYS A 580 -16.43 -31.41 -13.78
CA LYS A 580 -16.70 -30.70 -15.05
C LYS A 580 -17.25 -31.65 -16.11
N ALA A 581 -16.70 -32.86 -16.21
CA ALA A 581 -17.15 -33.90 -17.13
C ALA A 581 -18.59 -34.33 -16.81
N GLU A 582 -18.90 -34.55 -15.53
CA GLU A 582 -20.25 -34.95 -15.11
C GLU A 582 -21.29 -33.85 -15.39
N LYS A 583 -20.94 -32.58 -15.16
CA LYS A 583 -21.81 -31.44 -15.49
C LYS A 583 -22.08 -31.34 -17.00
N GLN A 584 -21.11 -31.67 -17.85
CA GLN A 584 -21.31 -31.72 -19.30
C GLN A 584 -22.21 -32.89 -19.71
N ARG A 585 -22.06 -34.05 -19.09
CA ARG A 585 -22.90 -35.23 -19.32
C ARG A 585 -24.37 -34.98 -18.97
N LEU A 586 -24.63 -34.37 -17.81
CA LEU A 586 -25.98 -33.99 -17.39
C LEU A 586 -26.63 -32.96 -18.32
N ARG A 587 -25.85 -32.00 -18.85
CA ARG A 587 -26.33 -31.04 -19.86
C ARG A 587 -26.67 -31.70 -21.19
N ALA A 588 -25.90 -32.71 -21.62
CA ALA A 588 -26.18 -33.45 -22.84
C ALA A 588 -27.48 -34.26 -22.72
N LEU A 589 -27.70 -34.91 -21.56
CA LEU A 589 -28.93 -35.65 -21.26
C LEU A 589 -30.16 -34.74 -21.23
N ALA A 590 -30.07 -33.56 -20.62
CA ALA A 590 -31.16 -32.57 -20.59
C ALA A 590 -31.49 -31.99 -21.99
N LYS A 591 -30.53 -32.01 -22.92
CA LYS A 591 -30.73 -31.57 -24.31
C LYS A 591 -31.38 -32.67 -25.16
N ALA A 592 -31.14 -33.94 -24.83
CA ALA A 592 -31.73 -35.09 -25.52
C ALA A 592 -33.20 -35.37 -25.11
N SER A 593 -33.67 -34.83 -23.97
CA SER A 593 -35.03 -35.03 -23.47
C SER A 593 -36.07 -34.00 -23.96
N LYS A 594 -35.73 -33.12 -24.91
CA LYS A 594 -36.69 -32.19 -25.52
C LYS A 594 -37.25 -32.80 -26.80
N THR A 595 -38.52 -33.24 -26.76
CA THR A 595 -39.31 -33.64 -27.93
C THR A 595 -39.71 -32.41 -28.77
N PRO A 596 -39.87 -32.52 -30.11
CA PRO A 596 -40.20 -31.39 -30.98
C PRO A 596 -41.70 -31.08 -30.96
N GLU A 597 -42.05 -29.78 -30.90
CA GLU A 597 -43.41 -29.27 -31.11
C GLU A 597 -43.83 -29.39 -32.58
N VAL A 598 -45.07 -29.81 -32.80
CA VAL A 598 -45.74 -29.92 -34.11
C VAL A 598 -46.24 -28.54 -34.55
N PRO A 599 -46.05 -28.12 -35.83
CA PRO A 599 -46.53 -26.84 -36.31
C PRO A 599 -48.01 -26.90 -36.74
N VAL A 600 -48.80 -25.90 -36.37
CA VAL A 600 -50.16 -25.67 -36.90
C VAL A 600 -50.17 -24.34 -37.67
N ASP A 601 -50.65 -24.43 -38.91
CA ASP A 601 -50.72 -23.41 -39.98
C ASP A 601 -51.76 -22.30 -39.68
N PRO A 602 -51.63 -21.07 -40.22
CA PRO A 602 -52.40 -19.89 -39.87
C PRO A 602 -53.59 -19.63 -40.82
N LEU A 603 -54.49 -18.73 -40.37
CA LEU A 603 -55.62 -18.08 -41.08
C LEU A 603 -57.02 -18.68 -40.87
N ALA A 604 -57.73 -18.14 -39.88
CA ALA A 604 -59.13 -17.70 -40.03
C ALA A 604 -59.43 -16.61 -38.98
N GLY A 605 -59.93 -15.47 -39.45
CA GLY A 605 -60.06 -14.23 -38.67
C GLY A 605 -61.22 -14.18 -37.69
N ILE A 606 -61.20 -13.11 -36.89
CA ILE A 606 -62.29 -12.15 -36.57
C ILE A 606 -61.82 -11.34 -35.35
N ARG A 607 -61.60 -10.03 -35.55
CA ARG A 607 -61.64 -8.97 -34.52
C ARG A 607 -63.14 -8.65 -34.24
N PRO A 608 -63.59 -7.98 -33.14
CA PRO A 608 -62.88 -6.88 -32.47
C PRO A 608 -63.20 -6.53 -30.98
N LEU A 609 -62.45 -5.54 -30.46
CA LEU A 609 -62.84 -4.41 -29.56
C LEU A 609 -63.22 -4.60 -28.05
N VAL A 610 -62.49 -3.82 -27.22
CA VAL A 610 -62.96 -2.81 -26.22
C VAL A 610 -63.22 -3.19 -24.74
N TYR A 611 -62.38 -2.56 -23.91
CA TYR A 611 -62.55 -1.90 -22.61
C TYR A 611 -63.64 -2.25 -21.57
N ALA A 612 -63.15 -2.14 -20.32
CA ALA A 612 -63.79 -1.68 -19.08
C ALA A 612 -64.41 -2.74 -18.14
N ARG A 613 -63.99 -2.68 -16.86
CA ARG A 613 -64.93 -2.46 -15.74
C ARG A 613 -64.25 -2.17 -14.41
N SER A 614 -64.80 -1.16 -13.75
CA SER A 614 -64.58 -0.79 -12.35
C SER A 614 -65.52 -1.55 -11.40
N ARG A 615 -65.06 -1.69 -10.14
CA ARG A 615 -65.79 -1.66 -8.85
C ARG A 615 -67.06 -2.51 -8.68
N SER A 616 -67.02 -3.43 -7.71
CA SER A 616 -67.73 -3.38 -6.40
C SER A 616 -67.67 -4.76 -5.70
N GLY A 617 -67.39 -4.80 -4.38
CA GLY A 617 -67.16 -6.01 -3.55
C GLY A 617 -68.39 -6.91 -3.26
N PRO A 618 -68.49 -7.66 -2.13
CA PRO A 618 -67.65 -7.68 -0.92
C PRO A 618 -67.21 -9.08 -0.39
N ARG A 619 -66.30 -9.01 0.59
CA ARG A 619 -65.80 -9.95 1.64
C ARG A 619 -66.51 -11.29 1.88
N LEU A 620 -65.72 -12.31 2.25
CA LEU A 620 -65.83 -13.14 3.48
C LEU A 620 -64.56 -14.04 3.63
N PRO A 621 -64.28 -14.66 4.80
CA PRO A 621 -63.00 -14.51 5.48
C PRO A 621 -62.10 -15.75 5.40
N ASN A 622 -60.81 -15.48 5.59
CA ASN A 622 -59.74 -16.44 5.81
C ASN A 622 -59.77 -16.93 7.27
N PRO A 623 -59.73 -18.24 7.54
CA PRO A 623 -59.21 -18.74 8.79
C PRO A 623 -57.96 -19.59 8.56
N HIS A 624 -56.92 -19.28 9.35
CA HIS A 624 -55.94 -20.19 9.94
C HIS A 624 -55.48 -21.40 9.12
N PHE A 625 -54.18 -21.47 8.81
CA PHE A 625 -53.44 -22.71 9.11
C PHE A 625 -52.01 -22.42 9.54
N GLU A 626 -51.65 -23.15 10.59
CA GLU A 626 -50.47 -23.04 11.43
C GLU A 626 -49.23 -23.66 10.81
N LEU A 627 -48.10 -23.21 11.34
CA LEU A 627 -46.80 -23.85 11.34
C LEU A 627 -46.88 -25.28 11.88
N ASN A 628 -46.33 -26.23 11.13
CA ASN A 628 -45.61 -27.43 11.58
C ASN A 628 -44.87 -27.94 10.33
N GLY A 629 -43.54 -28.03 10.24
CA GLY A 629 -42.60 -28.62 11.18
C GLY A 629 -42.36 -30.07 10.79
N TYR A 630 -41.24 -30.40 10.15
CA TYR A 630 -40.51 -31.71 10.16
C TYR A 630 -39.27 -31.54 9.25
N ARG A 631 -38.06 -31.41 9.78
CA ARG A 631 -37.11 -32.48 10.17
C ARG A 631 -36.61 -33.35 9.01
N ASN A 632 -35.30 -33.22 8.79
CA ASN A 632 -34.30 -34.29 8.68
C ASN A 632 -34.05 -35.05 7.37
N LEU A 633 -32.76 -35.01 7.02
CA LEU A 633 -31.86 -36.12 6.68
C LEU A 633 -31.74 -36.60 5.22
N THR A 634 -30.59 -36.23 4.65
CA THR A 634 -29.61 -37.05 3.91
C THR A 634 -30.07 -37.84 2.68
N LYS A 635 -29.53 -37.41 1.53
CA LYS A 635 -28.57 -38.20 0.74
C LYS A 635 -27.62 -37.27 0.00
#